data_AF-A0A950RJ22-F1
#
_entry.id   AF-A0A950RJ22-F1
#
_cell.length_a   1.000
_cell.length_b   1.000
_cell.length_c   1.000
_cell.angle_alpha   90.00
_cell.angle_beta   90.00
_cell.angle_gamma   90.00
#
_symmetry.space_group_name_H-M   'P 1'
#
loop_
_entity.id
_entity.type
_entity.pdbx_description
1 polymer ?
#
loop_
_entity_poly.entity_id
_entity_poly.type
_entity_poly.pdbx_seq_one_letter_code
_entity_poly.pdbx_strand_id
1 'polypeptide(L)'
;MNRRDFLHPRRLAQTASQAYQVLEEIQSPQPQGAGEAVPLLHVSRRAMATSFEIILPWGLPQAMEAATAGLDEIDRLEDQLTVYRDHSEVSRLNRQAAQQEVEVAANLFDLLELAERITRETEGAFDITAGPLIKAWGFFRR
;
A
#
# COMPACT_ATOMS: atom_id res chain seq x y z
N MET A 1 9.74 -39.62 -26.50
CA MET A 1 9.83 -38.27 -27.09
C MET A 1 11.31 -37.96 -27.30
N ASN A 2 11.76 -37.82 -28.56
CA ASN A 2 13.18 -37.75 -28.91
C ASN A 2 13.68 -36.30 -28.80
N ARG A 3 14.82 -36.06 -28.13
CA ARG A 3 15.42 -34.73 -27.92
C ARG A 3 15.75 -34.00 -29.24
N ARG A 4 15.84 -34.73 -30.36
CA ARG A 4 16.10 -34.16 -31.69
C ARG A 4 14.89 -33.48 -32.33
N ASP A 5 13.67 -33.77 -31.88
CA ASP A 5 12.44 -33.22 -32.46
C ASP A 5 12.05 -31.84 -31.90
N PHE A 6 12.77 -31.35 -30.89
CA PHE A 6 12.43 -30.14 -30.13
C PHE A 6 12.88 -28.84 -30.81
N LEU A 7 13.87 -28.91 -31.73
CA LEU A 7 14.45 -27.75 -32.40
C LEU A 7 14.14 -27.72 -33.90
N HIS A 8 13.02 -28.32 -34.33
CA HIS A 8 12.58 -28.18 -35.72
C HIS A 8 11.93 -26.80 -35.93
N PRO A 9 12.42 -25.97 -36.87
CA PRO A 9 12.00 -24.58 -37.04
C PRO A 9 10.48 -24.42 -37.31
N ARG A 10 9.86 -25.43 -37.93
CA ARG A 10 8.40 -25.45 -38.15
C ARG A 10 7.58 -25.64 -36.87
N ARG A 11 8.09 -26.37 -35.88
CA ARG A 11 7.39 -26.55 -34.59
C ARG A 11 7.54 -25.32 -33.71
N LEU A 12 8.73 -24.70 -33.69
CA LEU A 12 8.94 -23.42 -33.01
C LEU A 12 8.00 -22.33 -33.54
N ALA A 13 7.80 -22.25 -34.87
CA ALA A 13 6.87 -21.30 -35.46
C ALA A 13 5.40 -21.59 -35.08
N GLN A 14 4.99 -22.86 -35.03
CA GLN A 14 3.64 -23.26 -34.61
C GLN A 14 3.39 -22.98 -33.12
N THR A 15 4.33 -23.31 -32.24
CA THR A 15 4.23 -23.04 -30.81
C THR A 15 4.28 -21.54 -30.51
N ALA A 16 5.10 -20.78 -31.24
CA ALA A 16 5.11 -19.32 -31.16
C ALA A 16 3.77 -18.74 -31.63
N SER A 17 3.21 -19.22 -32.74
CA SER A 17 1.88 -18.76 -33.23
C SER A 17 0.76 -19.11 -32.26
N GLN A 18 0.79 -20.28 -31.62
CA GLN A 18 -0.18 -20.67 -30.60
C GLN A 18 -0.01 -19.84 -29.33
N ALA A 19 1.22 -19.56 -28.90
CA ALA A 19 1.49 -18.67 -27.77
C ALA A 19 1.04 -17.23 -28.09
N TYR A 20 1.23 -16.75 -29.31
CA TYR A 20 0.72 -15.46 -29.78
C TYR A 20 -0.80 -15.41 -29.82
N GLN A 21 -1.47 -16.46 -30.30
CA GLN A 21 -2.94 -16.54 -30.28
C GLN A 21 -3.51 -16.57 -28.86
N VAL A 22 -2.86 -17.28 -27.94
CA VAL A 22 -3.26 -17.29 -26.52
C VAL A 22 -2.99 -15.91 -25.86
N LEU A 23 -1.93 -15.21 -26.26
CA LEU A 23 -1.65 -13.84 -25.81
C LEU A 23 -2.63 -12.81 -26.41
N GLU A 24 -3.11 -13.02 -27.65
CA GLU A 24 -4.22 -12.25 -28.24
C GLU A 24 -5.54 -12.54 -27.54
N GLU A 25 -5.81 -13.78 -27.14
CA GLU A 25 -6.99 -14.15 -26.34
C GLU A 25 -6.92 -13.61 -24.89
N ILE A 26 -5.71 -13.42 -24.34
CA ILE A 26 -5.46 -12.71 -23.08
C ILE A 26 -5.32 -11.19 -23.31
N GLN A 27 -5.80 -10.65 -24.43
CA GLN A 27 -6.17 -9.23 -24.44
C GLN A 27 -7.24 -9.03 -23.37
N SER A 28 -6.88 -8.26 -22.34
CA SER A 28 -7.79 -7.83 -21.29
C SER A 28 -9.10 -7.38 -21.95
N PRO A 29 -10.28 -7.82 -21.46
CA PRO A 29 -11.54 -7.46 -22.09
C PRO A 29 -11.56 -5.94 -22.28
N GLN A 30 -11.60 -5.50 -23.53
CA GLN A 30 -11.93 -4.12 -23.85
C GLN A 30 -13.22 -3.81 -23.08
N PRO A 31 -13.25 -2.80 -22.20
CA PRO A 31 -14.44 -2.52 -21.40
C PRO A 31 -15.62 -2.32 -22.36
N GLN A 32 -16.51 -3.33 -22.42
CA GLN A 32 -17.70 -3.30 -23.25
C GLN A 32 -18.70 -2.38 -22.57
N GLY A 33 -18.62 -1.13 -22.96
CA GLY A 33 -19.36 -0.02 -22.37
C GLY A 33 -18.44 1.20 -22.29
N ALA A 34 -18.21 1.86 -23.42
CA ALA A 34 -17.68 3.22 -23.39
C ALA A 34 -18.78 4.13 -22.83
N GLY A 35 -18.95 4.12 -21.50
CA GLY A 35 -19.49 5.28 -20.80
C GLY A 35 -18.66 6.49 -21.22
N GLU A 36 -19.32 7.65 -21.29
CA GLU A 36 -18.67 8.92 -21.62
C GLU A 36 -17.37 9.06 -20.82
N ALA A 37 -16.24 9.28 -21.51
CA ALA A 37 -14.93 9.33 -20.88
C ALA A 37 -14.89 10.55 -19.94
N VAL A 38 -15.15 10.33 -18.66
CA VAL A 38 -15.14 11.39 -17.66
C VAL A 38 -13.67 11.78 -17.39
N PRO A 39 -13.28 13.04 -17.66
CA PRO A 39 -11.94 13.48 -17.29
C PRO A 39 -11.75 13.31 -15.77
N LEU A 40 -10.56 12.90 -15.34
CA LEU A 40 -10.24 12.68 -13.94
C LEU A 40 -9.22 13.72 -13.45
N LEU A 41 -9.46 14.23 -12.24
CA LEU A 41 -8.48 14.95 -11.46
C LEU A 41 -7.64 13.93 -10.67
N HIS A 42 -6.32 13.93 -10.89
CA HIS A 42 -5.36 13.19 -10.08
C HIS A 42 -4.56 14.17 -9.22
N VAL A 43 -4.55 13.95 -7.90
CA VAL A 43 -3.69 14.67 -6.96
C VAL A 43 -2.88 13.64 -6.17
N SER A 44 -1.57 13.85 -6.04
CA SER A 44 -0.69 12.92 -5.35
C SER A 44 0.19 13.60 -4.31
N ARG A 45 0.57 12.86 -3.28
CA ARG A 45 1.52 13.28 -2.24
C ARG A 45 2.43 12.14 -1.83
N ARG A 46 3.69 12.47 -1.51
CA ARG A 46 4.64 11.54 -0.91
C ARG A 46 4.59 11.69 0.60
N ALA A 47 4.18 10.63 1.30
CA ALA A 47 4.09 10.57 2.75
C ALA A 47 4.20 9.11 3.22
N MET A 48 4.57 8.87 4.47
CA MET A 48 4.77 7.54 5.07
C MET A 48 5.68 6.64 4.23
N ALA A 49 6.70 7.23 3.60
CA ALA A 49 7.60 6.60 2.63
C ALA A 49 6.94 5.98 1.37
N THR A 50 5.66 6.28 1.10
CA THR A 50 4.91 5.83 -0.07
C THR A 50 4.26 7.00 -0.83
N SER A 51 3.58 6.70 -1.95
CA SER A 51 2.80 7.66 -2.72
C SER A 51 1.31 7.45 -2.41
N PHE A 52 0.64 8.50 -2.00
CA PHE A 52 -0.81 8.55 -1.85
C PHE A 52 -1.39 9.32 -3.04
N GLU A 53 -2.51 8.83 -3.56
CA GLU A 53 -3.20 9.43 -4.69
C GLU A 53 -4.69 9.52 -4.39
N ILE A 54 -5.27 10.68 -4.69
CA ILE A 54 -6.71 10.91 -4.67
C ILE A 54 -7.16 11.21 -6.10
N ILE A 55 -8.12 10.42 -6.56
CA ILE A 55 -8.65 10.44 -7.92
C ILE A 55 -10.12 10.82 -7.85
N LEU A 56 -10.49 11.92 -8.49
CA LEU A 56 -11.86 12.46 -8.47
C LEU A 56 -12.34 12.77 -9.89
N PRO A 57 -13.65 12.71 -10.17
CA PRO A 57 -14.19 13.24 -11.41
C PRO A 57 -13.84 14.72 -11.60
N TRP A 58 -13.36 15.07 -12.78
CA TRP A 58 -13.11 16.47 -13.14
C TRP A 58 -14.42 17.24 -13.23
N GLY A 59 -14.42 18.49 -12.76
CA GLY A 59 -15.62 19.34 -12.72
C GLY A 59 -16.51 19.13 -11.48
N LEU A 60 -16.18 18.16 -10.61
CA LEU A 60 -16.80 18.07 -9.29
C LEU A 60 -16.50 19.36 -8.50
N PRO A 61 -17.52 20.05 -7.94
CA PRO A 61 -17.30 21.23 -7.11
C PRO A 61 -16.34 20.92 -5.96
N GLN A 62 -15.38 21.82 -5.71
CA GLN A 62 -14.41 21.71 -4.62
C GLN A 62 -13.51 20.46 -4.68
N ALA A 63 -13.43 19.75 -5.82
CA ALA A 63 -12.63 18.52 -5.93
C ALA A 63 -11.16 18.71 -5.53
N MET A 64 -10.54 19.81 -5.96
CA MET A 64 -9.16 20.13 -5.62
C MET A 64 -8.98 20.38 -4.11
N GLU A 65 -9.91 21.10 -3.49
CA GLU A 65 -9.88 21.38 -2.05
C GLU A 65 -10.06 20.10 -1.24
N ALA A 66 -11.04 19.26 -1.59
CA ALA A 66 -11.27 17.98 -0.94
C ALA A 66 -10.07 17.03 -1.08
N ALA A 67 -9.47 16.94 -2.27
CA ALA A 67 -8.27 16.14 -2.49
C ALA A 67 -7.07 16.67 -1.69
N THR A 68 -6.90 17.98 -1.62
CA THR A 68 -5.83 18.60 -0.82
C THR A 68 -6.03 18.32 0.66
N ALA A 69 -7.25 18.51 1.19
CA ALA A 69 -7.57 18.23 2.58
C ALA A 69 -7.35 16.76 2.96
N GLY A 70 -7.72 15.82 2.07
CA GLY A 70 -7.45 14.40 2.30
C GLY A 70 -5.95 14.08 2.37
N LEU A 71 -5.13 14.72 1.51
CA LEU A 71 -3.68 14.54 1.52
C LEU A 71 -3.01 15.26 2.70
N ASP A 72 -3.54 16.41 3.14
CA ASP A 72 -3.08 17.10 4.36
C ASP A 72 -3.32 16.24 5.61
N GLU A 73 -4.43 15.49 5.66
CA GLU A 73 -4.69 14.54 6.74
C GLU A 73 -3.68 13.38 6.75
N ILE A 74 -3.20 12.93 5.59
CA ILE A 74 -2.12 11.93 5.52
C ILE A 74 -0.83 12.48 6.14
N ASP A 75 -0.48 13.74 5.89
CA ASP A 75 0.71 14.37 6.49
C ASP A 75 0.56 14.49 8.01
N ARG A 76 -0.63 14.89 8.48
CA ARG A 76 -0.95 14.94 9.92
C ARG A 76 -0.77 13.57 10.58
N LEU A 77 -1.28 12.51 9.94
CA LEU A 77 -1.12 11.14 10.41
C LEU A 77 0.34 10.67 10.36
N GLU A 78 1.11 11.03 9.32
CA GLU A 78 2.53 10.68 9.26
C GLU A 78 3.27 11.29 10.46
N ASP A 79 3.01 12.56 10.76
CA ASP A 79 3.65 13.25 11.88
C ASP A 79 3.30 12.64 13.24
N GLN A 80 2.05 12.18 13.40
CA GLN A 80 1.58 11.49 14.61
C GLN A 80 2.17 10.07 14.77
N LEU A 81 2.22 9.30 13.68
CA LEU A 81 2.44 7.84 13.72
C LEU A 81 3.87 7.40 13.41
N THR A 82 4.69 8.27 12.81
CA THR A 82 6.05 7.88 12.38
C THR A 82 6.93 7.44 13.55
N VAL A 83 7.62 6.32 13.42
CA VAL A 83 8.61 5.85 14.42
C VAL A 83 10.00 6.46 14.24
N TYR A 84 10.16 7.36 13.26
CA TYR A 84 11.45 7.92 12.85
C TYR A 84 11.66 9.36 13.33
N ARG A 85 10.60 10.06 13.74
CA ARG A 85 10.68 11.44 14.26
C ARG A 85 10.48 11.40 15.76
N ASP A 86 11.40 12.01 16.50
CA ASP A 86 11.40 11.92 17.97
C ASP A 86 10.18 12.59 18.61
N HIS A 87 9.61 13.61 17.95
CA HIS A 87 8.46 14.36 18.43
C HIS A 87 7.13 13.66 18.18
N SER A 88 7.08 12.60 17.37
CA SER A 88 5.84 11.90 17.10
C SER A 88 5.27 11.27 18.37
N GLU A 89 3.96 11.12 18.40
CA GLU A 89 3.25 10.56 19.54
C GLU A 89 3.62 9.09 19.75
N VAL A 90 3.74 8.31 18.66
CA VAL A 90 4.19 6.91 18.71
C VAL A 90 5.63 6.80 19.21
N SER A 91 6.55 7.68 18.79
CA SER A 91 7.93 7.66 19.30
C SER A 91 7.98 8.02 20.80
N ARG A 92 7.16 8.98 21.25
CA ARG A 92 7.03 9.31 22.68
C ARG A 92 6.50 8.12 23.48
N LEU A 93 5.43 7.48 22.99
CA LEU A 93 4.85 6.28 23.60
C LEU A 93 5.91 5.17 23.75
N ASN A 94 6.63 4.85 22.67
CA ASN A 94 7.67 3.82 22.66
C ASN A 94 8.80 4.07 23.68
N ARG A 95 9.09 5.33 24.02
CA ARG A 95 10.14 5.67 25.00
C ARG A 95 9.67 5.59 26.45
N GLN A 96 8.38 5.79 26.71
CA GLN A 96 7.86 6.05 28.06
C GLN A 96 6.95 4.95 28.61
N ALA A 97 6.22 4.24 27.74
CA ALA A 97 5.18 3.29 28.14
C ALA A 97 5.70 2.10 28.98
N ALA A 98 6.99 1.80 28.92
CA ALA A 98 7.61 0.77 29.75
C ALA A 98 7.79 1.19 31.22
N GLN A 99 7.73 2.49 31.52
CA GLN A 99 8.03 3.05 32.84
C GLN A 99 6.79 3.68 33.50
N GLN A 100 5.88 4.22 32.69
CA GLN A 100 4.70 4.92 33.16
C GLN A 100 3.59 4.90 32.11
N GLU A 101 2.37 5.20 32.56
CA GLU A 101 1.24 5.47 31.67
C GLU A 101 1.53 6.71 30.81
N VAL A 102 1.13 6.65 29.54
CA VAL A 102 1.34 7.75 28.58
C VAL A 102 -0.01 8.10 27.98
N GLU A 103 -0.43 9.35 28.19
CA GLU A 103 -1.62 9.87 27.53
C GLU A 103 -1.36 10.05 26.03
N VAL A 104 -2.30 9.54 25.23
CA VAL A 104 -2.27 9.63 23.77
C VAL A 104 -3.62 10.13 23.26
N ALA A 105 -3.63 10.68 22.05
CA ALA A 105 -4.87 11.05 21.38
C ALA A 105 -5.81 9.84 21.23
N ALA A 106 -7.12 10.09 21.34
CA ALA A 106 -8.15 9.04 21.29
C ALA A 106 -8.05 8.19 20.02
N ASN A 107 -7.80 8.82 18.87
CA ASN A 107 -7.64 8.10 17.59
C ASN A 107 -6.44 7.14 17.57
N LEU A 108 -5.35 7.48 18.27
CA LEU A 108 -4.20 6.58 18.42
C LEU A 108 -4.54 5.45 19.38
N PHE A 109 -5.27 5.74 20.46
CA PHE A 109 -5.72 4.71 21.40
C PHE A 109 -6.62 3.68 20.70
N ASP A 110 -7.64 4.13 19.97
CA ASP A 110 -8.54 3.28 19.19
C ASP A 110 -7.78 2.40 18.18
N LEU A 111 -6.73 2.97 17.54
CA LEU A 111 -5.87 2.25 16.62
C LEU A 111 -5.05 1.16 17.34
N LEU A 112 -4.54 1.43 18.54
CA LEU A 112 -3.80 0.47 19.36
C LEU A 112 -4.72 -0.66 19.86
N GLU A 113 -5.96 -0.34 20.27
CA GLU A 113 -6.96 -1.35 20.63
C GLU A 113 -7.32 -2.25 19.44
N LEU A 114 -7.48 -1.66 18.25
CA LEU A 114 -7.70 -2.43 17.03
C LEU A 114 -6.50 -3.36 16.74
N ALA A 115 -5.29 -2.84 16.86
CA ALA A 115 -4.08 -3.62 16.62
C ALA A 115 -3.94 -4.78 17.61
N GLU A 116 -4.19 -4.54 18.90
CA GLU A 116 -4.16 -5.57 19.95
C GLU A 116 -5.22 -6.65 19.69
N ARG A 117 -6.42 -6.25 19.28
CA ARG A 117 -7.46 -7.21 18.87
C ARG A 117 -7.02 -8.08 17.70
N ILE A 118 -6.45 -7.49 16.65
CA ILE A 118 -5.93 -8.24 15.49
C ILE A 118 -4.78 -9.15 15.90
N THR A 119 -3.90 -8.71 16.80
CA THR A 119 -2.83 -9.55 17.35
C THR A 119 -3.39 -10.80 18.01
N ARG A 120 -4.46 -10.69 18.81
CA ARG A 120 -5.11 -11.87 19.40
C ARG A 120 -5.80 -12.75 18.36
N GLU A 121 -6.56 -12.15 17.44
CA GLU A 121 -7.32 -12.87 16.40
C GLU A 121 -6.39 -13.66 15.45
N THR A 122 -5.16 -13.20 15.28
CA THR A 122 -4.14 -13.84 14.44
C THR A 122 -3.15 -14.71 15.22
N GLU A 123 -3.39 -14.94 16.51
CA GLU A 123 -2.51 -15.72 17.40
C GLU A 123 -1.05 -15.22 17.37
N GLY A 124 -0.85 -13.91 17.29
CA GLY A 124 0.46 -13.26 17.25
C GLY A 124 1.13 -13.22 15.88
N ALA A 125 0.47 -13.68 14.80
CA ALA A 125 1.02 -13.52 13.44
C ALA A 125 1.10 -12.05 13.01
N PHE A 126 0.19 -11.19 13.51
CA PHE A 126 0.31 -9.74 13.47
C PHE A 126 0.72 -9.22 14.85
N ASP A 127 1.87 -8.57 14.99
CA ASP A 127 2.36 -8.05 16.28
C ASP A 127 2.99 -6.65 16.11
N ILE A 128 2.30 -5.63 16.62
CA ILE A 128 2.77 -4.24 16.58
C ILE A 128 3.97 -3.98 17.52
N THR A 129 4.27 -4.90 18.44
CA THR A 129 5.40 -4.80 19.37
C THR A 129 6.68 -5.46 18.84
N ALA A 130 6.65 -6.06 17.65
CA ALA A 130 7.78 -6.76 17.03
C ALA A 130 8.95 -5.84 16.62
N GLY A 131 8.88 -4.53 16.88
CA GLY A 131 9.90 -3.54 16.55
C GLY A 131 11.34 -3.92 16.93
N PRO A 132 11.64 -4.42 18.16
CA PRO A 132 12.97 -4.88 18.53
C PRO A 132 13.49 -6.03 17.66
N LEU A 133 12.63 -6.97 17.26
CA LEU A 133 13.00 -8.06 16.35
C LEU A 133 13.37 -7.50 14.98
N ILE A 134 12.53 -6.63 14.40
CA ILE A 134 12.79 -6.00 13.10
C ILE A 134 14.14 -5.25 13.12
N LYS A 135 14.48 -4.58 14.23
CA LYS A 135 15.80 -3.95 14.45
C LYS A 135 16.94 -4.97 14.48
N ALA A 136 16.80 -6.06 15.23
CA ALA A 136 17.81 -7.10 15.33
C ALA A 136 18.12 -7.75 13.97
N TRP A 137 17.10 -7.98 13.15
CA TRP A 137 17.25 -8.51 11.79
C TRP A 137 17.87 -7.51 10.80
N GLY A 138 17.92 -6.22 11.14
CA GLY A 138 18.61 -5.21 10.36
C GLY A 138 17.79 -4.58 9.25
N PHE A 139 16.46 -4.73 9.23
CA PHE A 139 15.58 -4.10 8.23
C PHE A 139 15.58 -2.55 8.30
N PHE A 140 16.07 -1.98 9.40
CA PHE A 140 16.26 -0.54 9.55
C PHE A 140 17.55 0.00 8.90
N ARG A 141 18.45 -0.89 8.44
CA ARG A 141 19.68 -0.48 7.74
C ARG A 141 19.38 -0.36 6.25
N ARG A 142 19.54 0.84 5.71
CA ARG A 142 19.57 1.09 4.26
C ARG A 142 20.99 0.93 3.72
#